data_AF-A0A5C8NZJ9-F1
#
_entry.id   AF-A0A5C8NZJ9-F1
#
_cell.length_a   1.000
_cell.length_b   1.000
_cell.length_c   1.000
_cell.angle_alpha   90.00
_cell.angle_beta   90.00
_cell.angle_gamma   90.00
#
_symmetry.space_group_name_H-M   'P 1'
#
loop_
_entity.id
_entity.type
_entity.pdbx_description
1 polymer ?
#
loop_
_entity_poly.entity_id
_entity_poly.type
_entity_poly.pdbx_seq_one_letter_code
_entity_poly.pdbx_strand_id
1 'polypeptide(L)' 'MDWLSRYDWIVPTNPLAAMFIGILFSIFISMFIWIETKDKKTTMKTLIVTVIVILLLVLLLKQIGFYASTPLE' A
#
# COMPACT_ATOMS: atom_id res chain seq x y z
N MET A 1 3.65 1.28 20.94
CA MET A 1 4.01 0.99 19.53
C MET A 1 2.69 0.86 18.77
N ASP A 2 2.06 1.99 18.44
CA ASP A 2 0.75 2.03 17.74
C ASP A 2 0.95 2.51 16.30
N TRP A 3 1.81 1.83 15.54
CA TRP A 3 2.02 2.15 14.12
C TRP A 3 0.92 1.58 13.21
N LEU A 4 0.07 0.70 13.75
CA LEU A 4 -1.07 0.10 13.08
C LEU A 4 -2.28 0.06 14.03
N SER A 5 -3.27 0.90 13.73
CA SER A 5 -4.56 0.97 14.40
C SER A 5 -5.59 0.07 13.71
N ARG A 6 -6.63 -0.37 14.44
CA ARG A 6 -7.78 -1.07 13.84
C ARG A 6 -8.48 -0.23 12.77
N TYR A 7 -8.46 1.10 12.90
CA TYR A 7 -9.08 2.00 11.95
C TYR A 7 -8.27 2.17 10.65
N ASP A 8 -6.98 1.82 10.66
CA ASP A 8 -6.11 1.95 9.48
C ASP A 8 -6.52 1.01 8.34
N TRP A 9 -7.29 -0.04 8.64
CA TRP A 9 -7.89 -0.94 7.64
C TRP A 9 -8.85 -0.23 6.68
N ILE A 10 -9.43 0.90 7.08
CA ILE A 10 -10.35 1.68 6.26
C ILE A 10 -9.65 2.91 5.68
N VAL A 11 -8.96 3.68 6.52
CA VAL A 11 -8.16 4.83 6.11
C VAL A 11 -6.85 4.80 6.88
N PRO A 12 -5.71 4.58 6.21
CA PRO A 12 -4.43 4.58 6.91
C PRO A 12 -4.13 5.99 7.42
N THR A 13 -3.93 6.11 8.73
CA THR A 13 -3.56 7.36 9.41
C THR A 13 -2.06 7.57 9.49
N ASN A 14 -1.27 6.55 9.12
CA ASN A 14 0.19 6.56 9.12
C ASN A 14 0.71 6.09 7.75
N PRO A 15 1.78 6.70 7.19
CA PRO A 15 2.42 6.23 5.96
C PRO A 15 2.81 4.74 6.00
N LEU A 16 3.29 4.27 7.16
CA LEU A 16 3.71 2.88 7.34
C LEU A 16 2.51 1.92 7.28
N ALA A 17 1.36 2.31 7.85
CA ALA A 17 0.13 1.53 7.75
C ALA A 17 -0.37 1.45 6.30
N ALA A 18 -0.29 2.57 5.55
CA ALA A 18 -0.66 2.59 4.14
C ALA A 18 0.23 1.68 3.28
N MET A 19 1.54 1.70 3.50
CA MET A 19 2.48 0.81 2.80
C MET A 19 2.19 -0.65 3.14
N PHE A 20 2.01 -0.98 4.41
CA PHE A 20 1.74 -2.35 4.86
C PHE A 20 0.46 -2.90 4.22
N ILE A 21 -0.65 -2.16 4.31
CA ILE A 21 -1.93 -2.58 3.73
C ILE A 21 -1.84 -2.67 2.21
N GLY A 22 -1.23 -1.68 1.55
CA GLY A 22 -1.03 -1.71 0.11
C GLY A 22 -0.25 -2.93 -0.36
N ILE A 23 0.87 -3.24 0.29
CA ILE A 23 1.70 -4.42 -0.03
C ILE A 23 0.91 -5.70 0.21
N LEU A 24 0.18 -5.80 1.32
CA LEU A 24 -0.66 -6.96 1.64
C LEU A 24 -1.70 -7.21 0.52
N PHE A 25 -2.41 -6.17 0.07
CA PHE A 25 -3.35 -6.28 -1.05
C PHE A 25 -2.66 -6.62 -2.37
N SER A 26 -1.47 -6.08 -2.63
CA SER A 26 -0.71 -6.41 -3.84
C SER A 26 -0.37 -7.90 -3.93
N ILE A 27 -0.09 -8.54 -2.79
CA ILE A 27 0.17 -9.97 -2.69
C ILE A 27 -1.10 -10.76 -3.05
N PHE A 28 -2.26 -10.38 -2.49
CA PHE A 28 -3.53 -11.02 -2.84
C PHE A 28 -3.85 -10.89 -4.34
N ILE A 29 -3.77 -9.68 -4.90
CA ILE A 29 -4.00 -9.43 -6.32
C ILE A 29 -3.03 -10.25 -7.18
N SER A 30 -1.75 -10.28 -6.79
CA SER A 30 -0.74 -11.08 -7.48
C SER A 30 -1.07 -12.58 -7.44
N MET A 31 -1.64 -13.10 -6.34
CA MET A 31 -2.11 -14.49 -6.28
C MET A 31 -3.29 -14.73 -7.23
N PHE A 32 -4.26 -13.81 -7.31
CA PHE A 32 -5.37 -13.91 -8.28
C PHE A 32 -4.86 -13.93 -9.72
N ILE A 33 -3.95 -13.02 -10.07
CA ILE A 33 -3.34 -12.96 -11.40
C ILE A 33 -2.57 -14.24 -11.70
N TRP A 34 -1.86 -14.79 -10.72
CA TRP A 34 -1.18 -16.07 -10.87
C TRP A 34 -2.14 -17.23 -11.12
N ILE A 35 -3.27 -17.28 -10.40
CA ILE A 35 -4.29 -18.31 -10.59
C ILE A 35 -4.87 -18.24 -12.00
N GLU A 36 -5.16 -17.03 -12.48
CA GLU A 36 -5.80 -16.79 -13.79
C GLU A 36 -4.83 -17.02 -14.96
N THR A 37 -3.64 -16.43 -14.91
CA THR A 37 -2.70 -16.44 -16.04
C THR A 37 -1.75 -17.63 -16.04
N LYS A 38 -1.46 -18.22 -14.86
CA LYS A 38 -0.41 -19.23 -14.63
C LYS A 38 0.99 -18.84 -15.16
N ASP A 39 1.22 -17.57 -15.49
CA ASP A 39 2.49 -17.08 -16.02
C ASP A 39 3.29 -16.30 -14.97
N LYS A 40 4.47 -16.84 -14.62
CA LYS A 40 5.28 -16.31 -13.51
C LYS A 40 5.80 -14.93 -13.86
N LYS A 41 6.09 -14.69 -15.14
CA LYS A 41 6.65 -13.42 -15.62
C LYS A 41 5.61 -12.32 -15.50
N THR A 42 4.38 -12.58 -15.92
CA THR A 42 3.28 -11.63 -15.82
C THR A 42 2.93 -11.33 -14.37
N THR A 43 2.84 -12.35 -13.51
CA THR A 43 2.64 -12.17 -12.07
C THR A 43 3.74 -11.33 -11.44
N MET A 44 5.01 -11.66 -11.69
CA MET A 44 6.14 -10.95 -11.08
C MET A 44 6.25 -9.50 -11.54
N LYS A 45 6.05 -9.22 -12.83
CA LYS A 45 5.99 -7.85 -13.35
C LYS A 45 4.86 -7.06 -12.68
N THR A 46 3.69 -7.67 -12.53
CA THR A 46 2.54 -6.99 -11.93
C THR A 46 2.76 -6.69 -10.46
N LEU A 47 3.36 -7.62 -9.70
CA LEU A 47 3.70 -7.39 -8.30
C LEU A 47 4.69 -6.21 -8.15
N ILE A 48 5.75 -6.18 -8.95
CA ILE A 48 6.74 -5.09 -8.92
C ILE A 48 6.09 -3.75 -9.25
N VAL A 49 5.31 -3.69 -10.34
CA VAL A 49 4.63 -2.45 -10.74
C VAL A 49 3.67 -1.99 -9.65
N THR A 50 2.89 -2.90 -9.05
CA THR A 50 1.94 -2.57 -7.99
C THR A 50 2.65 -2.02 -6.75
N VAL A 51 3.75 -2.64 -6.32
CA VAL A 51 4.54 -2.16 -5.17
C VAL A 51 5.12 -0.76 -5.44
N ILE A 52 5.67 -0.52 -6.64
CA ILE A 52 6.19 0.79 -7.02
C ILE A 52 5.08 1.85 -6.98
N VAL A 53 3.91 1.54 -7.55
CA VAL A 53 2.76 2.43 -7.54
C VAL A 53 2.33 2.75 -6.11
N ILE A 54 2.26 1.75 -5.22
CA ILE A 54 1.92 1.96 -3.80
C ILE A 54 2.92 2.93 -3.13
N LEU A 55 4.22 2.71 -3.32
CA LEU A 55 5.25 3.57 -2.72
C LEU A 55 5.15 5.01 -3.22
N LEU A 56 4.90 5.20 -4.52
CA LEU A 56 4.73 6.53 -5.12
C LEU A 56 3.47 7.23 -4.59
N LEU A 57 2.35 6.52 -4.50
CA LEU A 57 1.10 7.08 -3.97
C LEU A 57 1.24 7.47 -2.50
N VAL A 58 1.84 6.62 -1.66
CA VAL A 58 2.08 6.94 -0.25
C VAL A 58 3.03 8.13 -0.10
N LEU A 59 4.07 8.21 -0.93
CA LEU A 59 4.99 9.34 -0.93
C LEU A 59 4.28 10.65 -1.31
N LEU A 60 3.40 10.61 -2.32
CA LEU A 60 2.58 11.75 -2.71
C LEU A 60 1.65 12.18 -1.58
N LEU A 61 0.93 11.23 -0.97
CA LEU A 61 0.07 11.47 0.19
C LEU A 61 0.84 12.11 1.36
N LYS A 62 2.07 11.65 1.61
CA LYS A 62 2.96 12.26 2.60
C LYS A 62 3.36 13.69 2.24
N GLN A 63 3.66 13.97 0.97
CA GLN A 63 4.07 15.30 0.51
C GLN A 63 2.95 16.33 0.61
N ILE A 64 1.70 15.93 0.35
CA ILE A 64 0.53 16.82 0.47
C ILE A 64 0.06 17.01 1.93
N GLY A 65 0.79 16.46 2.90
CA GLY A 65 0.47 16.61 4.32
C GLY A 65 -0.71 15.76 4.79
N PHE A 66 -1.17 14.76 4.02
CA PHE A 66 -2.28 13.89 4.41
C PHE A 66 -2.03 13.18 5.76
N TYR A 67 -0.77 12.85 6.03
CA TYR A 67 -0.33 12.23 7.28
C TYR A 67 0.27 13.23 8.28
N ALA A 68 0.30 14.53 7.95
CA ALA A 68 0.75 15.55 8.88
C ALA A 68 -0.40 15.80 9.87
N SER A 69 -0.29 15.24 11.07
CA SER A 69 -1.06 15.71 12.22
C SER A 69 -0.62 17.15 12.49
N THR A 70 -1.29 18.13 11.90
CA THR A 70 -1.17 19.52 12.36
C THR A 70 -1.60 19.54 13.82
N PRO A 71 -0.72 19.85 14.79
CA PRO A 71 -1.21 20.41 16.02
C PRO A 71 -1.89 21.71 15.61
N LEU A 72 -3.17 21.85 15.91
CA LEU A 72 -3.77 23.18 15.98
C LEU A 72 -2.99 23.91 17.08
N GLU A 73 -2.07 24.79 16.69
CA GLU A 73 -1.65 25.90 17.56
C GLU A 73 -2.85 26.83 17.80
#